data_AF-A0A6P0TX87-F1
#
_entry.id   AF-A0A6P0TX87-F1
#
_cell.length_a   1.000
_cell.length_b   1.000
_cell.length_c   1.000
_cell.angle_alpha   90.00
_cell.angle_beta   90.00
_cell.angle_gamma   90.00
#
_symmetry.space_group_name_H-M   'P 1'
#
loop_
_entity.id
_entity.type
_entity.pdbx_description
1 polymer ?
#
loop_
_entity_poly.entity_id
_entity_poly.type
_entity_poly.pdbx_seq_one_letter_code
_entity_poly.pdbx_strand_id
1 'polypeptide(L)'
;GYAATYQAIVANQNLHAQEFQRNRYILVLDEFHHVEEGGSWHKALQPLVDKAVLVIMVTGTAQRGDKKAIAFMPYKKTSDGMTPDLSDNEDVRVIRYIRGEALREKAIVPLHFEWGDGDAKWVDEKGELCSVESLAEAGDYTNIALSTALKTGYACQLLTQCTNNWKSYKENNSRAKMLVLAPSISTAKEYLKWLDDLGIKAVIATSDDSKKSSNRNKKIQETL
;
A
#
# COMPACT_ATOMS: atom_id res chain seq x y z
N GLY A 1 8.72 -23.69 15.24
CA GLY A 1 8.21 -22.38 14.80
C GLY A 1 7.21 -22.58 13.67
N TYR A 2 6.37 -21.59 13.40
CA TYR A 2 5.40 -21.62 12.30
C TYR A 2 5.16 -20.20 11.76
N ALA A 3 4.62 -20.10 10.56
CA ALA A 3 4.14 -18.84 9.98
C ALA A 3 2.62 -18.90 9.82
N ALA A 4 1.93 -17.81 10.14
CA ALA A 4 0.48 -17.69 10.02
C ALA A 4 0.12 -16.26 9.62
N THR A 5 -0.98 -16.09 8.89
CA THR A 5 -1.54 -14.76 8.61
C THR A 5 -2.30 -14.23 9.82
N TYR A 6 -2.45 -12.92 9.94
CA TYR A 6 -3.28 -12.32 10.99
C TYR A 6 -4.72 -12.86 10.96
N GLN A 7 -5.27 -13.10 9.76
CA GLN A 7 -6.59 -13.69 9.60
C GLN A 7 -6.66 -15.12 10.14
N ALA A 8 -5.63 -15.94 9.92
CA ALA A 8 -5.58 -17.29 10.47
C ALA A 8 -5.50 -17.27 12.00
N ILE A 9 -4.74 -16.34 12.57
CA ILE A 9 -4.63 -16.17 14.03
C ILE A 9 -5.99 -15.77 14.62
N VAL A 10 -6.68 -14.81 14.00
CA VAL A 10 -8.01 -14.38 14.42
C VAL A 10 -9.04 -15.51 14.31
N ALA A 11 -8.95 -16.34 13.28
CA ALA A 11 -9.87 -17.45 13.07
C ALA A 11 -9.74 -18.55 14.14
N ASN A 12 -8.58 -18.70 14.78
CA ASN A 12 -8.38 -19.70 15.83
C ASN A 12 -7.43 -19.23 16.95
N GLN A 13 -7.82 -18.17 17.66
CA GLN A 13 -6.99 -17.51 18.69
C GLN A 13 -6.53 -18.47 19.79
N ASN A 14 -7.43 -19.35 20.25
CA ASN A 14 -7.14 -20.31 21.32
C ASN A 14 -6.04 -21.30 20.94
N LEU A 15 -6.02 -21.77 19.70
CA LEU A 15 -4.98 -22.69 19.21
C LEU A 15 -3.60 -22.03 19.31
N HIS A 16 -3.47 -20.79 18.84
CA HIS A 16 -2.20 -20.08 18.86
C HIS A 16 -1.76 -19.70 20.28
N ALA A 17 -2.70 -19.27 21.14
CA ALA A 17 -2.41 -18.99 22.54
C ALA A 17 -1.94 -20.24 23.30
N GLN A 18 -2.57 -21.40 23.08
CA GLN A 18 -2.15 -22.67 23.68
C GLN A 18 -0.76 -23.09 23.18
N GLU A 19 -0.45 -22.87 21.91
CA GLU A 19 0.89 -23.16 21.38
C GLU A 19 1.96 -22.30 22.06
N PHE A 20 1.69 -21.01 22.27
CA PHE A 20 2.58 -20.08 22.99
C PHE A 20 2.72 -20.40 24.49
N GLN A 21 1.80 -21.17 25.07
CA GLN A 21 1.95 -21.68 26.44
C GLN A 21 2.87 -22.90 26.52
N ARG A 22 2.91 -23.73 25.47
CA ARG A 22 3.68 -24.98 25.46
C ARG A 22 5.17 -24.74 25.26
N ASN A 23 5.52 -23.71 24.50
CA ASN A 23 6.88 -23.45 24.07
C ASN A 23 7.22 -21.96 24.14
N ARG A 24 8.50 -21.65 24.31
CA ARG A 24 9.02 -20.28 24.27
C ARG A 24 9.24 -19.86 22.82
N TYR A 25 8.54 -18.80 22.37
CA TYR A 25 8.62 -18.30 21.01
C TYR A 25 9.16 -16.87 20.93
N ILE A 26 9.97 -16.60 19.91
CA ILE A 26 10.16 -15.25 19.38
C ILE A 26 9.00 -15.00 18.42
N LEU A 27 8.28 -13.89 18.62
CA LEU A 27 7.17 -13.49 17.78
C LEU A 27 7.64 -12.40 16.80
N VAL A 28 7.48 -12.63 15.50
CA VAL A 28 7.76 -11.63 14.47
C VAL A 28 6.44 -11.21 13.85
N LEU A 29 6.13 -9.91 13.95
CA LEU A 29 4.94 -9.29 13.38
C LEU A 29 5.36 -8.46 12.16
N ASP A 30 5.11 -8.99 10.97
CA ASP A 30 5.40 -8.30 9.71
C ASP A 30 4.25 -7.37 9.29
N GLU A 31 4.60 -6.24 8.67
CA GLU A 31 3.69 -5.12 8.35
C GLU A 31 2.71 -4.79 9.49
N PHE A 32 3.25 -4.71 10.72
CA PHE A 32 2.42 -4.60 11.94
C PHE A 32 1.58 -3.31 11.99
N HIS A 33 1.89 -2.31 11.16
CA HIS A 33 1.12 -1.07 11.04
C HIS A 33 -0.36 -1.32 10.67
N HIS A 34 -0.68 -2.48 10.10
CA HIS A 34 -2.06 -2.88 9.86
C HIS A 34 -2.84 -3.30 11.11
N VAL A 35 -2.19 -3.53 12.24
CA VAL A 35 -2.85 -3.90 13.51
C VAL A 35 -3.40 -2.63 14.18
N GLU A 36 -4.70 -2.39 14.01
CA GLU A 36 -5.41 -1.28 14.67
C GLU A 36 -5.49 -1.50 16.19
N GLU A 37 -5.16 -0.49 16.97
CA GLU A 37 -5.37 -0.44 18.43
C GLU A 37 -6.85 -0.72 18.77
N GLY A 38 -7.10 -1.55 19.78
CA GLY A 38 -8.44 -2.12 20.05
C GLY A 38 -9.10 -3.02 18.97
N GLY A 39 -8.47 -3.22 17.80
CA GLY A 39 -9.03 -4.00 16.69
C GLY A 39 -9.06 -5.52 16.92
N SER A 40 -9.65 -6.26 15.96
CA SER A 40 -9.75 -7.74 16.05
C SER A 40 -8.38 -8.42 16.04
N TRP A 41 -7.46 -7.92 15.23
CA TRP A 41 -6.08 -8.44 15.16
C TRP A 41 -5.32 -8.15 16.45
N HIS A 42 -5.47 -6.95 17.01
CA HIS A 42 -4.86 -6.60 18.29
C HIS A 42 -5.29 -7.58 19.39
N LYS A 43 -6.61 -7.78 19.57
CA LYS A 43 -7.14 -8.71 20.56
C LYS A 43 -6.64 -10.15 20.37
N ALA A 44 -6.54 -10.59 19.11
CA ALA A 44 -6.06 -11.93 18.78
C ALA A 44 -4.55 -12.11 19.03
N LEU A 45 -3.76 -11.05 18.87
CA LEU A 45 -2.31 -11.06 19.03
C LEU A 45 -1.87 -10.83 20.48
N GLN A 46 -2.67 -10.16 21.30
CA GLN A 46 -2.32 -9.84 22.70
C GLN A 46 -1.81 -11.07 23.48
N PRO A 47 -2.48 -12.24 23.48
CA PRO A 47 -1.99 -13.40 24.23
C PRO A 47 -0.65 -13.94 23.73
N LEU A 48 -0.33 -13.74 22.44
CA LEU A 48 0.93 -14.17 21.85
C LEU A 48 2.04 -13.19 22.22
N VAL A 49 1.76 -11.88 22.19
CA VAL A 49 2.67 -10.81 22.64
C VAL A 49 3.03 -10.99 24.11
N ASP A 50 2.05 -11.25 24.97
CA ASP A 50 2.25 -11.44 26.42
C ASP A 50 3.10 -12.67 26.76
N LYS A 51 3.17 -13.66 25.87
CA LYS A 51 3.88 -14.94 26.09
C LYS A 51 5.19 -15.06 25.33
N ALA A 52 5.41 -14.23 24.32
CA ALA A 52 6.64 -14.25 23.54
C ALA A 52 7.84 -13.87 24.42
N VAL A 53 8.99 -14.51 24.18
CA VAL A 53 10.25 -14.14 24.86
C VAL A 53 10.85 -12.86 24.29
N LEU A 54 10.49 -12.54 23.05
CA LEU A 54 10.90 -11.37 22.30
C LEU A 54 9.85 -11.14 21.23
N VAL A 55 9.41 -9.88 21.08
CA VAL A 55 8.50 -9.46 20.01
C VAL A 55 9.28 -8.54 19.07
N ILE A 56 9.34 -8.92 17.80
CA ILE A 56 9.96 -8.14 16.73
C ILE A 56 8.83 -7.61 15.85
N MET A 57 8.67 -6.29 15.82
CA MET A 57 7.66 -5.61 15.01
C MET A 57 8.34 -4.97 13.80
N VAL A 58 7.94 -5.35 12.60
CA VAL A 58 8.56 -4.92 11.34
C VAL A 58 7.54 -4.12 10.53
N THR A 59 7.93 -2.93 10.06
CA THR A 59 7.07 -2.10 9.21
C THR A 59 7.88 -1.21 8.27
N GLY A 60 7.38 -1.02 7.05
CA GLY A 60 7.87 0.02 6.14
C GLY A 60 7.30 1.42 6.42
N THR A 61 6.21 1.52 7.19
CA THR A 61 5.54 2.78 7.53
C THR A 61 5.05 2.78 8.98
N ALA A 62 5.33 3.84 9.73
CA ALA A 62 4.85 3.98 11.11
C ALA A 62 3.49 4.70 11.19
N GLN A 63 2.74 4.80 10.09
CA GLN A 63 1.47 5.52 10.04
C GLN A 63 0.40 4.72 9.29
N ARG A 64 -0.85 4.89 9.71
CA ARG A 64 -2.03 4.35 9.03
C ARG A 64 -2.73 5.45 8.24
N GLY A 65 -3.28 5.11 7.08
CA GLY A 65 -4.06 6.04 6.25
C GLY A 65 -5.33 6.55 6.94
N ASP A 66 -5.90 5.77 7.87
CA ASP A 66 -7.07 6.14 8.68
C ASP A 66 -6.72 6.96 9.93
N LYS A 67 -5.43 7.26 10.15
CA LYS A 67 -4.88 7.98 11.32
C LYS A 67 -5.20 7.34 12.69
N LYS A 68 -5.68 6.10 12.72
CA LYS A 68 -5.87 5.37 13.98
C LYS A 68 -4.53 4.93 14.56
N ALA A 69 -4.52 4.70 15.86
CA ALA A 69 -3.33 4.19 16.55
C ALA A 69 -3.02 2.75 16.10
N ILE A 70 -1.74 2.44 15.96
CA ILE A 70 -1.22 1.09 15.72
C ILE A 70 -1.01 0.43 17.08
N ALA A 71 -1.47 -0.81 17.20
CA ALA A 71 -1.35 -1.58 18.43
C ALA A 71 0.11 -1.80 18.85
N PHE A 72 0.33 -1.94 20.15
CA PHE A 72 1.64 -2.23 20.78
C PHE A 72 2.71 -1.15 20.60
N MET A 73 2.37 -0.01 20.00
CA MET A 73 3.31 1.07 19.75
C MET A 73 3.07 2.23 20.73
N PRO A 74 4.10 2.78 21.38
CA PRO A 74 3.94 3.96 22.21
C PRO A 74 3.66 5.19 21.34
N TYR A 75 2.89 6.13 21.89
CA TYR A 75 2.57 7.41 21.26
C TYR A 75 2.93 8.57 22.19
N LYS A 76 3.37 9.67 21.60
CA LYS A 76 3.63 10.92 22.33
C LYS A 76 2.84 12.07 21.73
N LYS A 77 2.48 13.02 22.60
CA LYS A 77 1.76 14.23 22.21
C LYS A 77 2.74 15.26 21.63
N THR A 78 2.36 15.86 20.51
CA THR A 78 3.06 16.93 19.80
C THR A 78 2.10 18.10 19.54
N SER A 79 2.61 19.21 19.00
CA SER A 79 1.79 20.36 18.58
C SER A 79 0.71 19.96 17.56
N ASP A 80 1.02 18.96 16.73
CA ASP A 80 0.18 18.54 15.60
C ASP A 80 -0.69 17.31 15.94
N GLY A 81 -0.68 16.87 17.21
CA GLY A 81 -1.44 15.72 17.70
C GLY A 81 -0.58 14.59 18.25
N MET A 82 -1.11 13.36 18.28
CA MET A 82 -0.38 12.17 18.71
C MET A 82 0.46 11.60 17.57
N THR A 83 1.72 11.31 17.85
CA THR A 83 2.64 10.69 16.89
C THR A 83 3.29 9.43 17.50
N PRO A 84 3.61 8.41 16.69
CA PRO A 84 4.40 7.27 17.13
C PRO A 84 5.68 7.70 17.85
N ASP A 85 5.94 7.13 19.02
CA ASP A 85 7.19 7.33 19.72
C ASP A 85 8.21 6.25 19.34
N LEU A 86 9.09 6.59 18.40
CA LEU A 86 10.12 5.69 17.88
C LEU A 86 11.46 5.85 18.61
N SER A 87 11.43 6.18 19.91
CA SER A 87 12.62 6.27 20.75
C SER A 87 12.91 4.94 21.46
N ASP A 88 14.19 4.68 21.72
CA ASP A 88 14.59 3.57 22.59
C ASP A 88 14.11 3.84 24.02
N ASN A 89 13.68 2.78 24.70
CA ASN A 89 13.41 2.81 26.14
C ASN A 89 13.97 1.55 26.79
N GLU A 90 13.65 1.26 28.05
CA GLU A 90 14.21 0.11 28.77
C GLU A 90 13.85 -1.22 28.07
N ASP A 91 12.58 -1.37 27.68
CA ASP A 91 12.00 -2.61 27.14
C ASP A 91 11.97 -2.68 25.60
N VAL A 92 12.12 -1.54 24.92
CA VAL A 92 12.00 -1.41 23.47
C VAL A 92 13.30 -0.89 22.88
N ARG A 93 13.73 -1.50 21.77
CA ARG A 93 14.78 -0.97 20.89
C ARG A 93 14.23 -0.75 19.50
N VAL A 94 14.54 0.40 18.93
CA VAL A 94 14.08 0.82 17.62
C VAL A 94 15.26 0.83 16.65
N ILE A 95 15.24 -0.11 15.71
CA ILE A 95 16.22 -0.16 14.62
C ILE A 95 15.60 0.52 13.41
N ARG A 96 16.33 1.47 12.81
CA ARG A 96 15.90 2.17 11.60
C ARG A 96 16.85 1.86 10.46
N TYR A 97 16.29 1.43 9.34
CA TYR A 97 16.99 1.33 8.07
C TYR A 97 16.23 2.17 7.05
N ILE A 98 16.73 3.37 6.80
CA ILE A 98 15.96 4.36 6.05
C ILE A 98 16.18 4.21 4.54
N ARG A 99 15.21 4.68 3.74
CA ARG A 99 15.27 4.64 2.28
C ARG A 99 16.58 5.21 1.71
N GLY A 100 17.12 6.28 2.31
CA GLY A 100 18.37 6.89 1.86
C GLY A 100 19.58 5.97 2.02
N GLU A 101 19.65 5.21 3.11
CA GLU A 101 20.70 4.21 3.35
C GLU A 101 20.53 3.02 2.41
N ALA A 102 19.29 2.52 2.27
CA ALA A 102 18.96 1.43 1.36
C ALA A 102 19.33 1.75 -0.10
N LEU A 103 19.13 2.99 -0.55
CA LEU A 103 19.57 3.44 -1.88
C LEU A 103 21.10 3.49 -2.00
N ARG A 104 21.77 4.07 -1.00
CA ARG A 104 23.24 4.19 -0.98
C ARG A 104 23.91 2.82 -1.04
N GLU A 105 23.34 1.84 -0.34
CA GLU A 105 23.82 0.46 -0.26
C GLU A 105 23.30 -0.42 -1.40
N LYS A 106 22.49 0.13 -2.32
CA LYS A 106 21.86 -0.59 -3.44
C LYS A 106 21.00 -1.77 -2.99
N ALA A 107 20.45 -1.70 -1.78
CA ALA A 107 19.50 -2.68 -1.26
C ALA A 107 18.11 -2.54 -1.91
N ILE A 108 17.80 -1.37 -2.48
CA ILE A 108 16.56 -1.09 -3.23
C ILE A 108 16.85 -0.40 -4.56
N VAL A 109 15.89 -0.47 -5.48
CA VAL A 109 15.96 0.17 -6.80
C VAL A 109 15.52 1.65 -6.68
N PRO A 110 16.24 2.61 -7.30
CA PRO A 110 15.79 3.99 -7.39
C PRO A 110 14.42 4.13 -8.06
N LEU A 111 13.61 5.04 -7.55
CA LEU A 111 12.33 5.41 -8.18
C LEU A 111 12.53 6.67 -9.02
N HIS A 112 12.05 6.61 -10.26
CA HIS A 112 11.98 7.75 -11.16
C HIS A 112 10.52 8.19 -11.27
N PHE A 113 10.28 9.49 -11.07
CA PHE A 113 8.96 10.08 -11.20
C PHE A 113 8.94 10.95 -12.45
N GLU A 114 7.99 10.68 -13.33
CA GLU A 114 7.63 11.57 -14.44
C GLU A 114 6.41 12.37 -14.02
N TRP A 115 6.51 13.69 -14.08
CA TRP A 115 5.43 14.59 -13.73
C TRP A 115 4.66 14.95 -15.00
N GLY A 116 3.36 14.65 -15.02
CA GLY A 116 2.43 15.16 -16.02
C GLY A 116 1.61 16.28 -15.41
N ASP A 117 1.64 17.46 -16.02
CA ASP A 117 0.83 18.60 -15.63
C ASP A 117 -0.11 18.98 -16.79
N GLY A 118 -1.22 19.64 -16.49
CA GLY A 118 -2.22 20.04 -17.48
C GLY A 118 -3.37 20.82 -16.88
N ASP A 119 -4.14 21.49 -17.75
CA ASP A 119 -5.32 22.23 -17.35
C ASP A 119 -6.49 21.28 -17.05
N ALA A 120 -7.28 21.61 -16.03
CA ALA A 120 -8.45 20.85 -15.63
C ALA A 120 -9.63 21.79 -15.35
N LYS A 121 -10.82 21.40 -15.82
CA LYS A 121 -12.09 22.07 -15.52
C LYS A 121 -13.02 21.10 -14.83
N TRP A 122 -13.63 21.51 -13.72
CA TRP A 122 -14.60 20.71 -12.98
C TRP A 122 -15.75 21.57 -12.48
N VAL A 123 -16.81 20.93 -12.01
CA VAL A 123 -17.92 21.59 -11.33
C VAL A 123 -17.86 21.17 -9.86
N ASP A 124 -17.87 22.14 -8.94
CA ASP A 124 -17.80 21.87 -7.51
C ASP A 124 -19.16 21.44 -6.92
N GLU A 125 -19.20 21.18 -5.60
CA GLU A 125 -20.41 20.75 -4.90
C GLU A 125 -21.53 21.81 -4.89
N LYS A 126 -21.20 23.08 -5.18
CA LYS A 126 -22.14 24.21 -5.27
C LYS A 126 -22.63 24.44 -6.70
N GLY A 127 -22.14 23.68 -7.67
CA GLY A 127 -22.47 23.83 -9.08
C GLY A 127 -21.66 24.90 -9.79
N GLU A 128 -20.59 25.41 -9.18
CA GLU A 128 -19.72 26.42 -9.77
C GLU A 128 -18.66 25.78 -10.67
N LEU A 129 -18.42 26.37 -11.85
CA LEU A 129 -17.38 25.91 -12.76
C LEU A 129 -16.01 26.39 -12.24
N CYS A 130 -15.18 25.45 -11.85
CA CYS A 130 -13.80 25.67 -11.46
C CYS A 130 -12.85 25.28 -12.60
N SER A 131 -11.74 26.00 -12.73
CA SER A 131 -10.67 25.66 -13.67
C SER A 131 -9.32 25.97 -13.08
N VAL A 132 -8.34 25.10 -13.34
CA VAL A 132 -6.92 25.34 -13.08
C VAL A 132 -6.15 25.15 -14.38
N GLU A 133 -5.13 25.98 -14.59
CA GLU A 133 -4.21 25.85 -15.73
C GLU A 133 -3.12 24.79 -15.44
N SER A 134 -2.90 24.49 -14.16
CA SER A 134 -2.00 23.45 -13.67
C SER A 134 -2.67 22.65 -12.55
N LEU A 135 -2.63 21.32 -12.66
CA LEU A 135 -3.07 20.41 -11.59
C LEU A 135 -2.19 20.54 -10.34
N ALA A 136 -0.93 20.96 -10.51
CA ALA A 136 -0.01 21.22 -9.40
C ALA A 136 -0.39 22.49 -8.60
N GLU A 137 -1.09 23.43 -9.23
CA GLU A 137 -1.56 24.68 -8.61
C GLU A 137 -2.96 24.56 -7.99
N ALA A 138 -3.60 23.39 -8.08
CA ALA A 138 -4.94 23.15 -7.58
C ALA A 138 -5.07 23.17 -6.03
N GLY A 139 -3.95 23.21 -5.29
CA GLY A 139 -3.93 23.35 -3.83
C GLY A 139 -4.81 22.31 -3.13
N ASP A 140 -5.73 22.76 -2.28
CA ASP A 140 -6.68 21.90 -1.55
C ASP A 140 -7.64 21.12 -2.47
N TYR A 141 -7.83 21.57 -3.71
CA TYR A 141 -8.68 20.93 -4.71
C TYR A 141 -7.98 19.87 -5.56
N THR A 142 -6.67 19.63 -5.35
CA THR A 142 -5.88 18.68 -6.15
C THR A 142 -6.54 17.31 -6.27
N ASN A 143 -7.07 16.77 -5.17
CA ASN A 143 -7.74 15.46 -5.19
C ASN A 143 -9.02 15.45 -6.03
N ILE A 144 -9.81 16.54 -5.98
CA ILE A 144 -11.06 16.67 -6.74
C ILE A 144 -10.76 16.91 -8.21
N ALA A 145 -9.82 17.81 -8.51
CA ALA A 145 -9.37 18.10 -9.87
C ALA A 145 -8.80 16.85 -10.55
N LEU A 146 -7.91 16.11 -9.86
CA LEU A 146 -7.32 14.87 -10.37
C LEU A 146 -8.39 13.78 -10.56
N SER A 147 -9.27 13.57 -9.57
CA SER A 147 -10.37 12.60 -9.67
C SER A 147 -11.32 12.92 -10.84
N THR A 148 -11.58 14.20 -11.09
CA THR A 148 -12.41 14.65 -12.20
C THR A 148 -11.71 14.45 -13.54
N ALA A 149 -10.45 14.89 -13.65
CA ALA A 149 -9.65 14.71 -14.85
C ALA A 149 -9.54 13.22 -15.24
N LEU A 150 -9.34 12.33 -14.26
CA LEU A 150 -9.25 10.88 -14.47
C LEU A 150 -10.58 10.21 -14.87
N LYS A 151 -11.72 10.90 -14.76
CA LYS A 151 -13.02 10.45 -15.29
C LYS A 151 -13.26 10.88 -16.74
N THR A 152 -12.36 11.68 -17.32
CA THR A 152 -12.44 12.12 -18.71
C THR A 152 -11.59 11.26 -19.64
N GLY A 153 -11.60 11.57 -20.95
CA GLY A 153 -10.69 10.96 -21.92
C GLY A 153 -9.20 11.16 -21.62
N TYR A 154 -8.85 12.10 -20.73
CA TYR A 154 -7.49 12.31 -20.26
C TYR A 154 -6.87 11.04 -19.65
N ALA A 155 -7.65 10.24 -18.92
CA ALA A 155 -7.12 9.01 -18.32
C ALA A 155 -6.63 8.01 -19.38
N CYS A 156 -7.37 7.85 -20.48
CA CYS A 156 -6.98 6.99 -21.59
C CYS A 156 -5.77 7.55 -22.35
N GLN A 157 -5.66 8.87 -22.47
CA GLN A 157 -4.49 9.53 -23.06
C GLN A 157 -3.24 9.31 -22.20
N LEU A 158 -3.35 9.52 -20.88
CA LEU A 158 -2.28 9.27 -19.93
C LEU A 158 -1.86 7.79 -19.96
N LEU A 159 -2.82 6.87 -19.95
CA LEU A 159 -2.55 5.43 -20.08
C LEU A 159 -1.80 5.10 -21.38
N THR A 160 -2.15 5.75 -22.49
CA THR A 160 -1.46 5.60 -23.78
C THR A 160 -0.02 6.10 -23.69
N GLN A 161 0.22 7.27 -23.10
CA GLN A 161 1.55 7.83 -22.89
C GLN A 161 2.42 6.91 -22.01
N CYS A 162 1.91 6.49 -20.86
CA CYS A 162 2.61 5.56 -19.97
C CYS A 162 2.91 4.22 -20.66
N THR A 163 1.98 3.72 -21.48
CA THR A 163 2.18 2.49 -22.24
C THR A 163 3.31 2.63 -23.26
N ASN A 164 3.40 3.77 -23.95
CA ASN A 164 4.48 4.04 -24.90
C ASN A 164 5.84 4.16 -24.19
N ASN A 165 5.90 4.89 -23.06
CA ASN A 165 7.13 5.01 -22.26
C ASN A 165 7.60 3.64 -21.76
N TRP A 166 6.65 2.81 -21.29
CA TRP A 166 6.97 1.44 -20.88
C TRP A 166 7.45 0.57 -22.05
N LYS A 167 6.85 0.67 -23.25
CA LYS A 167 7.31 -0.04 -24.45
C LYS A 167 8.77 0.32 -24.78
N SER A 168 9.10 1.62 -24.81
CA SER A 168 10.47 2.09 -25.05
C SER A 168 11.45 1.60 -23.97
N TYR A 169 11.05 1.65 -22.69
CA TYR A 169 11.88 1.14 -21.60
C TYR A 169 12.14 -0.38 -21.72
N LYS A 170 11.13 -1.13 -22.18
CA LYS A 170 11.19 -2.58 -22.36
C LYS A 170 12.14 -3.02 -23.48
N GLU A 171 12.43 -2.17 -24.47
CA GLU A 171 13.42 -2.45 -25.51
C GLU A 171 14.80 -2.76 -24.91
N ASN A 172 15.19 -2.02 -23.87
CA ASN A 172 16.44 -2.23 -23.15
C ASN A 172 16.27 -3.09 -21.87
N ASN A 173 15.02 -3.32 -21.44
CA ASN A 173 14.69 -4.06 -20.22
C ASN A 173 13.58 -5.07 -20.49
N SER A 174 13.90 -6.17 -21.19
CA SER A 174 12.91 -7.13 -21.70
C SER A 174 11.97 -7.73 -20.62
N ARG A 175 12.44 -7.81 -19.36
CA ARG A 175 11.68 -8.29 -18.21
C ARG A 175 10.73 -7.24 -17.60
N ALA A 176 10.80 -5.98 -18.02
CA ALA A 176 9.98 -4.91 -17.48
C ALA A 176 8.48 -5.20 -17.61
N LYS A 177 7.74 -4.94 -16.54
CA LYS A 177 6.28 -5.08 -16.45
C LYS A 177 5.66 -3.73 -16.10
N MET A 178 4.37 -3.59 -16.34
CA MET A 178 3.59 -2.39 -16.04
C MET A 178 2.46 -2.75 -15.07
N LEU A 179 2.32 -1.96 -14.00
CA LEU A 179 1.18 -2.02 -13.08
C LEU A 179 0.37 -0.74 -13.25
N VAL A 180 -0.93 -0.89 -13.50
CA VAL A 180 -1.86 0.24 -13.63
C VAL A 180 -2.82 0.20 -12.44
N LEU A 181 -2.84 1.27 -11.66
CA LEU A 181 -3.76 1.42 -10.53
C LEU A 181 -5.02 2.15 -11.02
N ALA A 182 -6.14 1.44 -11.03
CA ALA A 182 -7.43 2.02 -11.38
C ALA A 182 -8.21 2.40 -10.10
N PRO A 183 -8.94 3.53 -10.11
CA PRO A 183 -9.70 4.00 -8.93
C PRO A 183 -10.93 3.13 -8.63
N SER A 184 -11.38 2.31 -9.58
CA SER A 184 -12.54 1.43 -9.42
C SER A 184 -12.45 0.20 -10.31
N ILE A 185 -13.26 -0.82 -10.01
CA ILE A 185 -13.35 -2.04 -10.84
C ILE A 185 -13.91 -1.73 -12.24
N SER A 186 -14.86 -0.80 -12.36
CA SER A 186 -15.39 -0.38 -13.67
C SER A 186 -14.32 0.29 -14.51
N THR A 187 -13.57 1.23 -13.94
CA THR A 187 -12.45 1.89 -14.61
C THR A 187 -11.35 0.90 -14.98
N ALA A 188 -11.07 -0.10 -14.13
CA ALA A 188 -10.10 -1.15 -14.43
C ALA A 188 -10.49 -1.96 -15.68
N LYS A 189 -11.78 -2.23 -15.88
CA LYS A 189 -12.30 -2.92 -17.08
C LYS A 189 -12.18 -2.04 -18.32
N GLU A 190 -12.44 -0.74 -18.20
CA GLU A 190 -12.25 0.22 -19.30
C GLU A 190 -10.78 0.29 -19.71
N TYR A 191 -9.86 0.43 -18.75
CA TYR A 191 -8.42 0.42 -19.02
C TYR A 191 -7.95 -0.90 -19.62
N LEU A 192 -8.49 -2.04 -19.18
CA LEU A 192 -8.16 -3.33 -19.76
C LEU A 192 -8.54 -3.40 -21.24
N LYS A 193 -9.74 -2.93 -21.60
CA LYS A 193 -10.19 -2.87 -23.00
C LYS A 193 -9.29 -1.93 -23.81
N TRP A 194 -8.98 -0.76 -23.26
CA TRP A 194 -8.10 0.21 -23.90
C TRP A 194 -6.69 -0.34 -24.15
N LEU A 195 -6.14 -1.07 -23.18
CA LEU A 195 -4.83 -1.73 -23.33
C LEU A 195 -4.87 -2.83 -24.38
N ASP A 196 -5.97 -3.58 -24.49
CA ASP A 196 -6.15 -4.59 -25.53
C ASP A 196 -6.17 -3.96 -26.94
N ASP A 197 -6.86 -2.83 -27.09
CA ASP A 197 -6.86 -2.02 -28.32
C ASP A 197 -5.44 -1.52 -28.68
N LEU A 198 -4.58 -1.28 -27.68
CA LEU A 198 -3.16 -0.95 -27.85
C LEU A 198 -2.23 -2.18 -28.05
N GLY A 199 -2.81 -3.38 -28.14
CA GLY A 199 -2.10 -4.66 -28.31
C GLY A 199 -1.43 -5.18 -27.04
N ILE A 200 -1.78 -4.65 -25.86
CA ILE A 200 -1.21 -5.02 -24.57
C ILE A 200 -2.13 -5.98 -23.83
N LYS A 201 -1.67 -7.22 -23.67
CA LYS A 201 -2.36 -8.22 -22.83
C LYS A 201 -2.10 -7.92 -21.35
N ALA A 202 -3.16 -7.54 -20.64
CA ALA A 202 -3.13 -7.29 -19.20
C ALA A 202 -4.15 -8.17 -18.45
N VAL A 203 -4.07 -8.19 -17.13
CA VAL A 203 -5.01 -8.88 -16.24
C VAL A 203 -5.43 -7.94 -15.11
N ILE A 204 -6.66 -8.09 -14.64
CA ILE A 204 -7.17 -7.33 -13.49
C ILE A 204 -7.10 -8.20 -12.23
N ALA A 205 -6.60 -7.62 -11.14
CA ALA A 205 -6.66 -8.16 -9.79
C ALA A 205 -7.59 -7.28 -8.92
N THR A 206 -8.62 -7.87 -8.30
CA THR A 206 -9.60 -7.17 -7.45
C THR A 206 -9.87 -7.99 -6.18
N SER A 207 -10.23 -7.33 -5.07
CA SER A 207 -10.49 -7.96 -3.77
C SER A 207 -11.72 -8.89 -3.73
N ASP A 208 -12.75 -8.63 -4.55
CA ASP A 208 -14.04 -9.37 -4.49
C ASP A 208 -14.00 -10.79 -5.05
N ASP A 209 -12.89 -11.20 -5.66
CA ASP A 209 -12.77 -12.48 -6.37
C ASP A 209 -11.88 -13.46 -5.57
N SER A 210 -12.18 -13.67 -4.29
CA SER A 210 -11.28 -14.31 -3.30
C SER A 210 -10.71 -15.68 -3.70
N LYS A 211 -11.40 -16.45 -4.58
CA LYS A 211 -10.88 -17.71 -5.15
C LYS A 211 -10.09 -17.56 -6.45
N LYS A 212 -10.40 -16.58 -7.31
CA LYS A 212 -9.67 -16.34 -8.58
C LYS A 212 -8.45 -15.44 -8.40
N SER A 213 -8.45 -14.59 -7.37
CA SER A 213 -7.36 -13.68 -7.01
C SER A 213 -6.08 -14.44 -6.66
N SER A 214 -6.18 -15.51 -5.86
CA SER A 214 -5.02 -16.32 -5.49
C SER A 214 -4.37 -16.99 -6.70
N ASN A 215 -5.15 -17.53 -7.64
CA ASN A 215 -4.59 -18.12 -8.87
C ASN A 215 -4.03 -17.07 -9.84
N ARG A 216 -4.62 -15.86 -9.92
CA ARG A 216 -4.11 -14.77 -10.76
C ARG A 216 -2.83 -14.16 -10.20
N ASN A 217 -2.76 -13.93 -8.89
CA ASN A 217 -1.54 -13.45 -8.22
C ASN A 217 -0.42 -14.48 -8.33
N LYS A 218 -0.73 -15.77 -8.23
CA LYS A 218 0.24 -16.85 -8.45
C LYS A 218 0.77 -16.87 -9.88
N LYS A 219 -0.09 -16.63 -10.89
CA LYS A 219 0.32 -16.50 -12.29
C LYS A 219 1.16 -15.25 -12.57
N ILE A 220 0.91 -14.15 -11.85
CA ILE A 220 1.75 -12.94 -11.88
C ILE A 220 3.11 -13.24 -11.25
N GLN A 221 3.15 -13.92 -10.11
CA GLN A 221 4.39 -14.34 -9.42
C GLN A 221 5.21 -15.36 -10.22
N GLU A 222 4.58 -16.32 -10.89
CA GLU A 222 5.26 -17.29 -11.77
C GLU A 222 5.82 -16.64 -13.06
N THR A 223 5.42 -15.40 -13.35
CA THR A 223 5.89 -14.61 -14.51
C THR A 223 6.92 -13.52 -14.13
N LEU A 224 7.18 -13.33 -12.83
CA LEU A 224 8.18 -12.41 -12.26
C LEU A 224 9.52 -13.12 -12.08
#